data_AF-E0X6M6-F1
#
_entry.id   AF-E0X6M6-F1
#
_cell.length_a   1.000
_cell.length_b   1.000
_cell.length_c   1.000
_cell.angle_alpha   90.00
_cell.angle_beta   90.00
_cell.angle_gamma   90.00
#
_symmetry.space_group_name_H-M   'P 1'
#
loop_
_entity.id
_entity.type
_entity.pdbx_description
1 polymer ?
#
loop_
_entity_poly.entity_id
_entity_poly.type
_entity_poly.pdbx_seq_one_letter_code
_entity_poly.pdbx_strand_id
1 'polypeptide(L)'
;LHTGWCSVGVVVDNQTGQEGIQRLGAREFLLDQLSQAPHTSRMLRGARWAAGPNVVRDWSYSSERTTGPNFVMTGDSACFV
;
A
#
# COMPACT_ATOMS: atom_id res chain seq x y z
N LEU A 1 -20.35 4.65 13.42
CA LEU A 1 -20.79 5.36 12.19
C LEU A 1 -19.66 5.29 11.18
N HIS A 2 -19.76 4.39 10.20
CA HIS A 2 -18.80 4.33 9.09
C HIS A 2 -19.26 5.38 8.07
N THR A 3 -18.38 6.30 7.70
CA THR A 3 -18.68 7.42 6.77
C THR A 3 -18.94 6.95 5.34
N GLY A 4 -18.96 5.64 5.08
CA GLY A 4 -19.09 5.05 3.74
C GLY A 4 -17.76 4.94 2.98
N TRP A 5 -16.64 5.22 3.63
CA TRP A 5 -15.29 5.17 3.04
C TRP A 5 -14.53 3.94 3.49
N CYS A 6 -13.77 3.35 2.57
CA CYS A 6 -12.88 2.23 2.84
C CYS A 6 -11.58 2.43 2.05
N SER A 7 -10.43 2.26 2.72
CA SER A 7 -9.14 2.18 2.05
C SER A 7 -8.88 0.75 1.61
N VAL A 8 -8.44 0.58 0.37
CA VAL A 8 -8.16 -0.73 -0.23
C VAL A 8 -6.78 -0.66 -0.87
N GLY A 9 -5.94 -1.66 -0.59
CA GLY A 9 -4.62 -1.79 -1.17
C GLY A 9 -4.28 -3.26 -1.43
N VAL A 10 -3.24 -3.47 -2.22
CA VAL A 10 -2.63 -4.78 -2.46
C VAL A 10 -1.16 -4.69 -2.09
N VAL A 11 -0.65 -5.68 -1.38
CA VAL A 11 0.78 -5.82 -1.07
C VAL A 11 1.29 -6.96 -1.93
N VAL A 12 2.30 -6.66 -2.74
CA VAL A 12 2.93 -7.60 -3.68
C VAL A 12 4.43 -7.55 -3.48
N ASP A 13 5.11 -8.57 -4.00
CA ASP A 13 6.57 -8.55 -4.11
C ASP A 13 7.04 -7.30 -4.91
N ASN A 14 8.21 -6.76 -4.55
CA ASN A 14 8.73 -5.51 -5.10
C ASN A 14 8.92 -5.59 -6.62
N GLN A 15 9.48 -6.70 -7.12
CA GLN A 15 9.71 -6.88 -8.55
C GLN A 15 8.37 -7.05 -9.28
N THR A 16 7.48 -7.86 -8.73
CA THR A 16 6.13 -8.07 -9.29
C THR A 16 5.36 -6.75 -9.41
N GLY A 17 5.37 -5.94 -8.35
CA GLY A 17 4.74 -4.62 -8.34
C GLY A 17 5.36 -3.66 -9.34
N GLN A 18 6.69 -3.59 -9.39
CA GLN A 18 7.40 -2.72 -10.33
C GLN A 18 7.07 -3.05 -11.79
N GLU A 19 7.24 -4.32 -12.18
CA GLU A 19 7.01 -4.76 -13.56
C GLU A 19 5.54 -4.61 -13.97
N GLY A 20 4.62 -4.96 -13.06
CA GLY A 20 3.19 -4.83 -13.28
C GLY A 20 2.74 -3.38 -13.47
N ILE A 21 3.20 -2.47 -12.60
CA ILE A 21 2.88 -1.04 -12.68
C ILE A 21 3.52 -0.41 -13.92
N GLN A 22 4.76 -0.75 -14.27
CA GLN A 22 5.40 -0.25 -15.49
C GLN A 22 4.63 -0.66 -16.74
N ARG A 23 4.08 -1.87 -16.76
CA ARG A 23 3.34 -2.41 -17.92
C ARG A 23 1.91 -1.87 -18.03
N LEU A 24 1.19 -1.78 -16.91
CA LEU A 24 -0.27 -1.53 -16.91
C LEU A 24 -0.65 -0.13 -16.40
N GLY A 25 0.23 0.53 -15.65
CA GLY A 25 -0.13 1.64 -14.80
C GLY A 25 -0.67 1.17 -13.43
N ALA A 26 -0.60 2.04 -12.43
CA ALA A 26 -0.89 1.68 -11.03
C ALA A 26 -2.36 1.29 -10.80
N ARG A 27 -3.30 1.94 -11.49
CA ARG A 27 -4.73 1.68 -11.33
C ARG A 27 -5.13 0.34 -11.92
N GLU A 28 -4.73 0.10 -13.16
CA GLU A 28 -5.04 -1.14 -13.88
C GLU A 28 -4.33 -2.32 -13.22
N PHE A 29 -3.09 -2.14 -12.73
CA PHE A 29 -2.41 -3.16 -11.93
C PHE A 29 -3.15 -3.47 -10.62
N LEU A 30 -3.61 -2.47 -9.87
CA LEU A 30 -4.40 -2.68 -8.65
C LEU A 30 -5.72 -3.43 -8.94
N LEU A 31 -6.41 -3.10 -10.03
CA LEU A 31 -7.61 -3.80 -10.46
C LEU A 31 -7.33 -5.26 -10.84
N ASP A 32 -6.22 -5.51 -11.54
CA ASP A 32 -5.77 -6.86 -11.89
C ASP A 32 -5.49 -7.70 -10.63
N GLN A 33 -4.77 -7.14 -9.64
CA GLN A 33 -4.51 -7.83 -8.36
C GLN A 33 -5.79 -8.06 -7.55
N LEU A 34 -6.72 -7.09 -7.50
CA LEU A 34 -8.01 -7.27 -6.82
C LEU A 34 -8.86 -8.37 -7.48
N SER A 35 -8.76 -8.55 -8.80
CA SER A 35 -9.48 -9.61 -9.52
C SER A 35 -9.09 -11.02 -9.06
N GLN A 36 -7.85 -11.18 -8.55
CA GLN A 36 -7.35 -12.43 -7.96
C GLN A 36 -7.89 -12.70 -6.54
N ALA A 37 -8.54 -11.70 -5.92
CA ALA A 37 -9.15 -11.79 -4.58
C ALA A 37 -10.69 -11.77 -4.67
N PRO A 38 -11.35 -12.90 -4.97
CA PRO A 38 -12.77 -12.94 -5.32
C PRO A 38 -13.72 -12.48 -4.21
N HIS A 39 -13.32 -12.66 -2.94
CA HIS A 39 -14.10 -12.17 -1.81
C HIS A 39 -14.11 -10.64 -1.75
N THR A 40 -12.94 -10.01 -1.74
CA THR A 40 -12.77 -8.55 -1.72
C THR A 40 -13.39 -7.91 -2.96
N SER A 41 -13.16 -8.48 -4.15
CA SER A 41 -13.80 -8.02 -5.38
C SER A 41 -15.33 -8.04 -5.31
N ARG A 42 -15.92 -9.02 -4.63
CA ARG A 42 -17.38 -9.06 -4.41
C ARG A 42 -17.86 -7.94 -3.48
N MET A 43 -17.11 -7.65 -2.42
CA MET A 43 -17.41 -6.55 -1.48
C MET A 43 -17.38 -5.19 -2.18
N LEU A 44 -16.46 -5.00 -3.14
CA LEU A 44 -16.25 -3.73 -3.82
C LEU A 44 -17.15 -3.50 -5.04
N ARG A 45 -17.99 -4.47 -5.43
CA ARG A 45 -18.79 -4.42 -6.68
C ARG A 45 -19.66 -3.16 -6.83
N GLY A 46 -20.19 -2.64 -5.71
CA GLY A 46 -20.99 -1.41 -5.69
C GLY A 46 -20.23 -0.17 -5.22
N ALA A 47 -18.93 -0.30 -4.92
CA ALA A 47 -18.12 0.80 -4.44
C ALA A 47 -17.74 1.76 -5.57
N ARG A 48 -17.42 2.99 -5.20
CA ARG A 48 -16.97 4.04 -6.11
C ARG A 48 -15.57 4.48 -5.68
N TRP A 49 -14.71 4.76 -6.65
CA TRP A 49 -13.41 5.35 -6.36
C TRP A 49 -13.60 6.74 -5.77
N ALA A 50 -13.04 6.97 -4.59
CA ALA A 50 -13.00 8.31 -3.97
C ALA A 50 -11.67 9.02 -4.22
N ALA A 51 -10.58 8.25 -4.42
CA ALA A 51 -9.25 8.74 -4.75
C ALA A 51 -8.48 7.66 -5.55
N GLY A 52 -7.48 8.05 -6.34
CA GLY A 52 -6.62 7.11 -7.08
C GLY A 52 -5.61 6.39 -6.19
N PRO A 53 -4.97 5.32 -6.70
CA PRO A 53 -4.01 4.56 -5.91
C PRO A 53 -2.71 5.35 -5.68
N ASN A 54 -2.16 5.22 -4.47
CA ASN A 54 -0.80 5.61 -4.15
C ASN A 54 0.10 4.37 -4.18
N VAL A 55 1.27 4.50 -4.79
CA VAL A 55 2.28 3.44 -4.81
C VAL A 55 3.33 3.80 -3.76
N VAL A 56 3.45 2.95 -2.75
CA VAL A 56 4.54 3.00 -1.76
C VAL A 56 5.47 1.84 -2.08
N ARG A 57 6.78 2.04 -1.90
CA ARG A 57 7.82 1.04 -2.16
C ARG A 57 8.92 1.12 -1.12
N ASP A 58 9.72 0.06 -1.04
CA ASP A 58 10.95 -0.01 -0.25
C ASP A 58 10.71 0.49 1.20
N TRP A 59 9.53 0.13 1.74
CA TRP A 59 9.01 0.65 3.02
C TRP A 59 9.55 -0.09 4.24
N SER A 60 10.12 -1.29 4.06
CA SER A 60 10.63 -2.08 5.18
C SER A 60 12.09 -1.70 5.45
N TYR A 61 12.37 -1.16 6.63
CA TYR A 61 13.71 -0.74 7.04
C TYR A 61 13.84 -0.67 8.56
N SER A 62 15.11 -0.64 9.01
CA SER A 62 15.46 -0.35 10.39
C SER A 62 16.66 0.58 10.44
N SER A 63 16.56 1.68 11.18
CA SER A 63 17.69 2.57 11.45
C SER A 63 18.72 1.86 12.34
N GLU A 64 20.01 2.07 12.06
CA GLU A 64 21.10 1.51 12.88
C GLU A 64 21.15 2.13 14.28
N ARG A 65 20.70 3.39 14.41
CA ARG A 65 20.63 4.12 15.68
C ARG A 65 19.34 4.94 15.74
N THR A 66 18.60 4.81 16.83
CA THR A 66 17.29 5.48 17.02
C THR A 66 17.30 6.48 18.18
N THR A 67 18.39 6.58 18.95
CA THR A 67 18.54 7.51 20.06
C THR A 67 19.96 8.07 20.14
N GLY A 68 20.09 9.24 20.76
CA GLY A 68 21.37 9.85 21.10
C GLY A 68 21.22 10.86 22.23
N PRO A 69 22.30 11.55 22.63
CA PRO A 69 22.30 12.41 23.82
C PRO A 69 21.18 13.46 23.87
N ASN A 70 20.69 13.93 22.71
CA ASN A 70 19.65 14.96 22.60
C ASN A 70 18.57 14.65 21.54
N PHE A 71 18.41 13.39 21.14
CA PHE A 71 17.37 13.02 20.17
C PHE A 71 16.85 11.60 20.38
N VAL A 72 15.62 11.39 19.95
CA VAL A 72 14.96 10.09 19.82
C VAL A 72 14.15 10.08 18.54
N MET A 73 14.23 8.98 17.79
CA MET A 73 13.42 8.70 16.60
C MET A 73 12.17 7.93 17.04
N THR A 74 11.03 8.22 16.40
CA THR A 74 9.74 7.62 16.75
C THR A 74 8.95 7.22 15.50
N GLY A 75 8.11 6.18 15.64
CA GLY A 75 7.34 5.64 14.52
C GLY A 75 8.23 5.25 13.34
N ASP A 76 7.72 5.48 12.13
CA ASP A 76 8.39 5.11 10.88
C ASP A 76 9.81 5.67 10.82
N SER A 77 10.07 6.89 11.33
CA SER A 77 11.41 7.46 11.32
C SER A 77 12.47 6.53 11.92
N ALA A 78 12.12 5.72 12.93
CA ALA A 78 13.01 4.72 13.52
C ALA A 78 13.08 3.43 12.70
N CYS A 79 11.92 2.85 12.39
CA CYS A 79 11.79 1.62 11.61
C CYS A 79 10.35 1.44 11.12
N PHE A 80 10.20 0.65 10.05
CA PHE A 80 8.92 0.20 9.54
C PHE A 80 9.08 -1.21 8.98
N VAL A 81 8.11 -2.10 9.19
CA VAL A 81 8.16 -3.51 8.75
C VAL A 81 7.18 -3.78 7.63
#